data_AF-A0A0B2S7X7-F1
#
_entry.id   AF-A0A0B2S7X7-F1
#
_cell.length_a   1.000
_cell.length_b   1.000
_cell.length_c   1.000
_cell.angle_alpha   90.00
_cell.angle_beta   90.00
_cell.angle_gamma   90.00
#
_symmetry.space_group_name_H-M   'P 1'
#
loop_
_entity.id
_entity.type
_entity.pdbx_description
1 polymer ?
#
loop_
_entity_poly.entity_id
_entity_poly.type
_entity_poly.pdbx_seq_one_letter_code
_entity_poly.pdbx_strand_id
1 'polypeptide(L)'
;MESTKLQNTKPTYQFIDFPWPSSVKEHNPSHNQVLDYLNSYAEHFPLIPYIRFNSNVIDIDYAGESSEEMKSWELWGGNGRPFCSKGTWHIAMQDTKNLSIERSGISKLVETILKWKLSLKKYGLVPNHSFLQDLFTCLLGVFPDNFFDKLKEGSILMKKSQSFSLCREGVIIDGESP
;
A
#
# COMPACT_ATOMS: atom_id res chain seq x y z
N MET A 1 18.36 4.93 -29.63
CA MET A 1 16.91 5.01 -29.35
C MET A 1 16.76 5.90 -28.12
N GLU A 2 16.83 7.22 -28.31
CA GLU A 2 16.89 8.23 -27.24
C GLU A 2 15.61 9.08 -27.20
N SER A 3 14.45 8.47 -26.91
CA SER A 3 13.18 9.22 -26.97
C SER A 3 12.23 8.97 -25.80
N THR A 4 12.41 7.91 -25.01
CA THR A 4 11.48 7.63 -23.92
C THR A 4 11.73 8.56 -22.74
N LYS A 5 10.71 9.39 -22.46
CA LYS A 5 10.60 10.24 -21.27
C LYS A 5 9.39 9.82 -20.45
N LEU A 6 9.41 10.16 -19.17
CA LEU A 6 8.30 9.91 -18.27
C LEU A 6 7.03 10.62 -18.77
N GLN A 7 5.91 9.89 -18.90
CA GLN A 7 4.63 10.51 -19.28
C GLN A 7 4.10 11.43 -18.18
N ASN A 8 4.32 11.04 -16.92
CA ASN A 8 3.98 11.80 -15.73
C ASN A 8 5.08 12.80 -15.36
N THR A 9 4.75 13.74 -14.48
CA THR A 9 5.68 14.80 -14.04
C THR A 9 6.52 14.32 -12.85
N LYS A 10 7.67 14.95 -12.61
CA LYS A 10 8.54 14.62 -11.45
C LYS A 10 7.78 14.55 -10.11
N PRO A 11 6.98 15.56 -9.70
CA PRO A 11 6.27 15.51 -8.41
C PRO A 11 5.30 14.33 -8.30
N THR A 12 4.70 13.92 -9.41
CA THR A 12 3.76 12.78 -9.42
C THR A 12 4.44 11.40 -9.42
N TYR A 13 5.75 11.34 -9.70
CA TYR A 13 6.51 10.08 -9.76
C TYR A 13 7.53 9.93 -8.63
N GLN A 14 7.79 10.98 -7.87
CA GLN A 14 8.73 10.90 -6.75
C GLN A 14 8.14 10.11 -5.58
N PHE A 15 8.99 9.38 -4.86
CA PHE A 15 8.65 8.87 -3.55
C PHE A 15 8.50 10.03 -2.56
N ILE A 16 7.50 9.95 -1.70
CA ILE A 16 7.15 11.01 -0.73
C ILE A 16 8.29 11.35 0.23
N ASP A 17 9.14 10.37 0.54
CA ASP A 17 10.28 10.43 1.45
C ASP A 17 11.63 10.58 0.71
N PHE A 18 11.63 10.68 -0.62
CA PHE A 18 12.85 10.77 -1.41
C PHE A 18 12.64 11.64 -2.66
N PRO A 19 12.83 12.97 -2.58
CA PRO A 19 12.61 13.88 -3.71
C PRO A 19 13.63 13.66 -4.82
N TRP A 20 13.29 14.09 -6.04
CA TRP A 20 14.25 14.10 -7.15
C TRP A 20 15.46 14.98 -6.83
N PRO A 21 16.68 14.60 -7.26
CA PRO A 21 17.86 15.43 -7.09
C PRO A 21 17.71 16.75 -7.86
N SER A 22 18.22 17.83 -7.26
CA SER A 22 18.11 19.19 -7.82
C SER A 22 18.81 19.36 -9.17
N SER A 23 19.69 18.44 -9.56
CA SER A 23 20.35 18.36 -10.86
C SER A 23 19.38 18.05 -12.00
N VAL A 24 18.28 17.32 -11.74
CA VAL A 24 17.28 16.99 -12.76
C VAL A 24 16.35 18.18 -12.96
N LYS A 25 16.60 18.96 -14.01
CA LYS A 25 15.82 20.18 -14.32
C LYS A 25 14.56 19.91 -15.12
N GLU A 26 14.55 18.85 -15.92
CA GLU A 26 13.44 18.49 -16.80
C GLU A 26 12.16 18.20 -16.02
N HIS A 27 11.02 18.59 -16.57
CA HIS A 27 9.71 18.34 -15.96
C HIS A 27 9.30 16.86 -16.07
N ASN A 28 9.69 16.23 -17.19
CA ASN A 28 9.46 14.84 -17.54
C ASN A 28 10.83 14.17 -17.76
N PRO A 29 11.41 13.52 -16.75
CA PRO A 29 12.76 12.96 -16.82
C PRO A 29 12.89 11.90 -17.92
N SER A 30 14.09 11.76 -18.48
CA SER A 30 14.43 10.67 -19.41
C SER A 30 14.53 9.32 -18.68
N HIS A 31 14.44 8.23 -19.44
CA HIS A 31 14.60 6.87 -18.88
C HIS A 31 15.91 6.68 -18.09
N ASN A 32 17.02 7.29 -18.52
CA ASN A 32 18.29 7.24 -17.79
C ASN A 32 18.19 7.95 -16.44
N GLN A 33 17.62 9.16 -16.41
CA GLN A 33 17.40 9.90 -15.15
C GLN A 33 16.45 9.16 -14.21
N VAL A 34 15.42 8.48 -14.74
CA VAL A 34 14.52 7.64 -13.94
C VAL A 34 15.28 6.45 -13.34
N LEU A 35 16.13 5.79 -14.13
CA LEU A 35 16.94 4.67 -13.67
C LEU A 35 17.93 5.11 -12.57
N ASP A 36 18.63 6.23 -12.77
CA ASP A 36 19.53 6.81 -11.78
C ASP A 36 18.80 7.14 -10.47
N TYR A 37 17.59 7.71 -10.57
CA TYR A 37 16.76 7.98 -9.41
C TYR A 37 16.37 6.71 -8.66
N LEU A 38 15.90 5.67 -9.35
CA LEU A 38 15.57 4.37 -8.72
C LEU A 38 16.79 3.70 -8.08
N ASN A 39 17.95 3.75 -8.74
CA ASN A 39 19.20 3.24 -8.18
C ASN A 39 19.59 4.01 -6.90
N SER A 40 19.55 5.35 -6.93
CA SER A 40 19.85 6.16 -5.75
C SER A 40 18.89 5.91 -4.59
N TYR A 41 17.60 5.63 -4.86
CA TYR A 41 16.64 5.22 -3.84
C TYR A 41 17.01 3.86 -3.23
N ALA A 42 17.36 2.89 -4.07
CA ALA A 42 17.77 1.56 -3.62
C ALA A 42 19.08 1.58 -2.80
N GLU A 43 19.99 2.49 -3.10
CA GLU A 43 21.21 2.73 -2.32
C GLU A 43 20.91 3.44 -1.00
N HIS A 44 20.02 4.43 -1.00
CA HIS A 44 19.66 5.20 0.19
C HIS A 44 18.94 4.36 1.25
N PHE A 45 18.05 3.44 0.83
CA PHE A 45 17.27 2.56 1.71
C PHE A 45 17.79 1.10 1.76
N PRO A 46 19.11 0.90 1.64
CA PRO A 46 19.79 -0.35 1.25
C PRO A 46 18.89 -1.51 0.79
N LEU A 47 18.23 -1.36 -0.35
CA LEU A 47 17.27 -2.34 -0.88
C LEU A 47 17.93 -3.45 -1.68
N ILE A 48 19.11 -3.19 -2.27
CA ILE A 48 19.83 -4.14 -3.14
C ILE A 48 20.03 -5.53 -2.49
N PRO A 49 20.42 -5.66 -1.20
CA PRO A 49 20.56 -6.97 -0.56
C PRO A 49 19.28 -7.81 -0.50
N TYR A 50 18.11 -7.19 -0.66
CA TYR A 50 16.81 -7.86 -0.63
C TYR A 50 16.30 -8.21 -2.04
N ILE A 51 17.01 -7.81 -3.10
CA ILE A 51 16.64 -8.06 -4.50
C ILE A 51 17.43 -9.25 -5.04
N ARG A 52 16.72 -10.28 -5.51
CA ARG A 52 17.32 -11.42 -6.22
C ARG A 52 17.20 -11.22 -7.72
N PHE A 53 18.31 -10.86 -8.36
CA PHE A 53 18.40 -10.82 -9.83
C PHE A 53 18.55 -12.23 -10.41
N ASN A 54 18.31 -12.38 -11.72
CA ASN A 54 18.39 -13.66 -12.43
C ASN A 54 17.41 -14.72 -11.89
N SER A 55 16.26 -14.27 -11.37
CA SER A 55 15.21 -15.14 -10.84
C SER A 55 13.90 -14.86 -11.59
N ASN A 56 13.46 -15.81 -12.41
CA ASN A 56 12.16 -15.76 -13.08
C ASN A 56 11.09 -16.32 -12.14
N VAL A 57 10.06 -15.54 -11.81
CA VAL A 57 8.90 -16.06 -11.06
C VAL A 57 8.05 -16.89 -12.01
N ILE A 58 7.89 -18.19 -11.71
CA ILE A 58 7.16 -19.13 -12.58
C ILE A 58 5.80 -19.56 -11.99
N ASP A 59 5.61 -19.41 -10.69
CA ASP A 59 4.38 -19.76 -10.00
C ASP A 59 4.23 -18.93 -8.71
N ILE A 60 2.99 -18.57 -8.38
CA ILE A 60 2.62 -17.88 -7.15
C ILE A 60 1.35 -18.57 -6.61
N ASP A 61 1.46 -19.15 -5.43
CA ASP A 61 0.38 -19.92 -4.79
C ASP A 61 0.06 -19.36 -3.40
N TYR A 62 -1.24 -19.23 -3.09
CA TYR A 62 -1.69 -18.80 -1.78
C TYR A 62 -2.04 -20.00 -0.93
N ALA A 63 -1.22 -20.26 0.09
CA ALA A 63 -1.54 -21.23 1.13
C ALA A 63 -2.22 -20.52 2.29
N GLY A 64 -3.55 -20.61 2.36
CA GLY A 64 -4.33 -19.97 3.42
C GLY A 64 -5.79 -20.36 3.37
N GLU A 65 -6.63 -19.47 3.86
CA GLU A 65 -8.07 -19.62 3.87
C GLU A 65 -8.64 -19.68 2.44
N SER A 66 -9.64 -20.54 2.22
CA SER A 66 -10.26 -20.70 0.90
C SER A 66 -11.04 -19.45 0.46
N SER A 67 -11.31 -19.29 -0.84
CA SER A 67 -12.15 -18.19 -1.32
C SER A 67 -13.54 -18.22 -0.69
N GLU A 68 -14.08 -19.43 -0.48
CA GLU A 68 -15.39 -19.68 0.14
C GLU A 68 -15.39 -19.24 1.61
N GLU A 69 -14.34 -19.60 2.36
CA GLU A 69 -14.17 -19.14 3.73
C GLU A 69 -14.05 -17.62 3.79
N MET A 70 -13.23 -17.00 2.94
CA MET A 70 -13.06 -15.56 2.88
C MET A 70 -14.36 -14.81 2.56
N LYS A 71 -15.22 -15.39 1.71
CA LYS A 71 -16.55 -14.86 1.37
C LYS A 71 -17.53 -14.95 2.54
N SER A 72 -17.36 -15.91 3.43
CA SER A 72 -18.22 -16.08 4.61
C SER A 72 -17.92 -15.10 5.74
N TRP A 73 -16.80 -14.36 5.67
CA TRP A 73 -16.40 -13.47 6.74
C TRP A 73 -17.30 -12.24 6.85
N GLU A 74 -17.83 -12.02 8.05
CA GLU A 74 -18.60 -10.81 8.39
C GLU A 74 -17.71 -9.60 8.68
N LEU A 75 -16.45 -9.83 9.06
CA LEU A 75 -15.47 -8.80 9.43
C LEU A 75 -14.18 -8.95 8.62
N TRP A 76 -13.42 -7.85 8.50
CA TRP A 76 -12.07 -7.91 7.92
C TRP A 76 -11.22 -9.01 8.59
N GLY A 77 -10.51 -9.78 7.77
CA GLY A 77 -9.64 -10.88 8.19
C GLY A 77 -10.32 -12.01 8.97
N GLY A 78 -11.66 -12.11 8.93
CA GLY A 78 -12.45 -13.12 9.65
C GLY A 78 -12.49 -12.95 11.17
N ASN A 79 -11.80 -11.95 11.73
CA ASN A 79 -11.66 -11.74 13.16
C ASN A 79 -11.62 -10.25 13.56
N GLY A 80 -12.00 -9.36 12.64
CA GLY A 80 -11.97 -7.91 12.83
C GLY A 80 -10.56 -7.31 12.85
N ARG A 81 -9.54 -8.05 12.39
CA ARG A 81 -8.19 -7.51 12.19
C ARG A 81 -8.02 -7.05 10.75
N PRO A 82 -7.20 -6.02 10.48
CA PRO A 82 -7.03 -5.51 9.12
C PRO A 82 -6.45 -6.53 8.12
N PHE A 83 -5.76 -7.56 8.61
CA PHE A 83 -5.08 -8.56 7.79
C PHE A 83 -5.26 -9.96 8.39
N CYS A 84 -5.37 -10.96 7.50
CA CYS A 84 -5.54 -12.38 7.85
C CYS A 84 -4.27 -12.94 8.50
N SER A 85 -4.42 -13.81 9.50
CA SER A 85 -3.27 -14.28 10.29
C SER A 85 -2.59 -15.55 9.77
N LYS A 86 -3.19 -16.29 8.83
CA LYS A 86 -2.71 -17.64 8.45
C LYS A 86 -2.15 -17.72 7.03
N GLY A 87 -2.66 -16.92 6.10
CA GLY A 87 -2.24 -16.92 4.71
C GLY A 87 -0.74 -16.69 4.47
N THR A 88 -0.14 -17.53 3.64
CA THR A 88 1.23 -17.40 3.14
C THR A 88 1.24 -17.52 1.63
N TRP A 89 1.82 -16.53 0.95
CA TRP A 89 2.13 -16.64 -0.47
C TRP A 89 3.44 -17.40 -0.64
N HIS A 90 3.37 -18.51 -1.37
CA HIS A 90 4.52 -19.26 -1.86
C HIS A 90 4.85 -18.78 -3.28
N ILE A 91 6.10 -18.46 -3.52
CA ILE A 91 6.61 -18.05 -4.83
C ILE A 91 7.59 -19.11 -5.28
N ALA A 92 7.36 -19.70 -6.46
CA ALA A 92 8.36 -20.50 -7.14
C ALA A 92 9.16 -19.62 -8.11
N MET A 93 10.47 -19.67 -7.97
CA MET A 93 11.41 -18.92 -8.80
C MET A 93 12.35 -19.89 -9.50
N GLN A 94 12.60 -19.65 -10.78
CA GLN A 94 13.60 -20.34 -11.56
C GLN A 94 14.84 -19.44 -11.72
N ASP A 95 16.01 -19.95 -11.37
CA ASP A 95 17.27 -19.27 -11.66
C ASP A 95 17.54 -19.30 -13.18
N THR A 96 17.82 -18.13 -13.77
CA THR A 96 17.98 -18.02 -15.23
C THR A 96 19.30 -18.57 -15.76
N LYS A 97 20.27 -18.84 -14.89
CA LYS A 97 21.60 -19.34 -15.26
C LYS A 97 21.70 -20.85 -15.13
N ASN A 98 21.14 -21.43 -14.07
CA ASN A 98 21.26 -22.87 -13.79
C ASN A 98 19.92 -23.64 -13.86
N LEU A 99 18.80 -22.93 -14.08
CA LEU A 99 17.45 -23.49 -14.22
C LEU A 99 16.92 -24.20 -12.97
N SER A 100 17.56 -24.03 -11.81
CA SER A 100 17.08 -24.55 -10.54
C SER A 100 15.78 -23.87 -10.15
N ILE A 101 14.91 -24.61 -9.46
CA ILE A 101 13.63 -24.08 -8.97
C ILE A 101 13.70 -24.02 -7.45
N GLU A 102 13.48 -22.82 -6.91
CA GLU A 102 13.37 -22.56 -5.48
C GLU A 102 11.95 -22.13 -5.13
N ARG A 103 11.46 -22.54 -3.96
CA ARG A 103 10.18 -22.08 -3.40
C ARG A 103 10.41 -21.28 -2.12
N SER A 104 9.87 -20.07 -2.05
CA SER A 104 10.01 -19.18 -0.88
C SER A 104 8.67 -18.61 -0.44
N GLY A 105 8.47 -18.40 0.87
CA GLY A 105 7.25 -17.84 1.45
C GLY A 105 7.41 -16.36 1.84
N ILE A 106 6.48 -15.48 1.43
CA ILE A 106 6.55 -14.02 1.70
C ILE A 106 5.45 -13.47 2.63
N SER A 107 4.72 -14.35 3.30
CA SER A 107 3.49 -14.11 4.09
C SER A 107 3.36 -12.78 4.85
N LYS A 108 4.45 -12.26 5.46
CA LYS A 108 4.33 -11.27 6.54
C LYS A 108 5.06 -9.95 6.32
N LEU A 109 5.87 -9.79 5.28
CA LEU A 109 6.63 -8.55 5.10
C LEU A 109 5.69 -7.39 4.73
N VAL A 110 4.87 -7.60 3.68
CA VAL A 110 3.90 -6.59 3.22
C VAL A 110 2.89 -6.26 4.32
N GLU A 111 2.36 -7.29 5.00
CA GLU A 111 1.45 -7.11 6.14
C GLU A 111 2.10 -6.30 7.26
N THR A 112 3.36 -6.59 7.62
CA THR A 112 4.09 -5.87 8.67
C THR A 112 4.32 -4.41 8.29
N ILE A 113 4.72 -4.14 7.05
CA ILE A 113 4.93 -2.78 6.55
C ILE A 113 3.61 -2.00 6.56
N LEU A 114 2.52 -2.59 6.08
CA LEU A 114 1.21 -1.94 6.07
C LEU A 114 0.67 -1.72 7.48
N LYS A 115 0.84 -2.68 8.40
CA LYS A 115 0.48 -2.51 9.82
C LYS A 115 1.25 -1.37 10.46
N TRP A 116 2.57 -1.30 10.23
CA TRP A 116 3.43 -0.25 10.78
C TRP A 116 3.04 1.13 10.21
N LYS A 117 2.92 1.23 8.89
CA LYS A 117 2.67 2.51 8.20
C LYS A 117 1.26 3.05 8.44
N LEU A 118 0.23 2.19 8.40
CA LEU A 118 -1.16 2.63 8.47
C LEU A 118 -1.74 2.58 9.89
N SER A 119 -1.29 1.66 10.74
CA SER A 119 -1.78 1.51 12.13
C SER A 119 -3.31 1.61 12.26
N LEU A 120 -4.07 1.05 11.31
CA LEU A 120 -5.52 1.30 11.14
C LEU A 120 -6.33 1.08 12.42
N LYS A 121 -5.97 0.05 13.20
CA LYS A 121 -6.63 -0.26 14.48
C LYS A 121 -6.48 0.86 15.51
N LYS A 122 -5.33 1.52 15.57
CA LYS A 122 -5.06 2.64 16.50
C LYS A 122 -6.00 3.81 16.23
N TYR A 123 -6.31 4.07 14.96
CA TYR A 123 -7.11 5.20 14.52
C TYR A 123 -8.60 4.86 14.31
N GLY A 124 -9.03 3.65 14.70
CA GLY A 124 -10.42 3.22 14.53
C GLY A 124 -10.87 3.06 13.07
N LEU A 125 -9.93 2.94 12.13
CA LEU A 125 -10.17 2.86 10.69
C LEU A 125 -10.50 1.45 10.20
N VAL A 126 -10.57 0.47 11.10
CA VAL A 126 -10.99 -0.89 10.74
C VAL A 126 -12.53 -0.91 10.63
N PRO A 127 -13.07 -1.25 9.45
CA PRO A 127 -14.51 -1.32 9.26
C PRO A 127 -15.15 -2.45 10.07
N ASN A 128 -16.45 -2.32 10.33
CA ASN A 128 -17.24 -3.31 11.08
C ASN A 128 -18.02 -4.25 10.14
N HIS A 129 -17.53 -4.45 8.92
CA HIS A 129 -18.12 -5.31 7.89
C HIS A 129 -16.99 -6.04 7.14
N SER A 130 -17.29 -6.76 6.05
CA SER A 130 -16.30 -7.59 5.36
C SER A 130 -15.44 -6.79 4.36
N PHE A 131 -14.18 -7.18 4.18
CA PHE A 131 -13.29 -6.54 3.20
C PHE A 131 -13.83 -6.69 1.76
N LEU A 132 -14.43 -7.83 1.44
CA LEU A 132 -15.02 -8.06 0.13
C LEU A 132 -16.22 -7.14 -0.11
N GLN A 133 -17.01 -6.86 0.93
CA GLN A 133 -18.07 -5.87 0.82
C GLN A 133 -17.50 -4.49 0.48
N ASP A 134 -16.44 -4.02 1.17
CA ASP A 134 -15.77 -2.76 0.82
C ASP A 134 -15.31 -2.69 -0.63
N LEU A 135 -14.71 -3.78 -1.13
CA LEU A 135 -14.22 -3.89 -2.49
C LEU A 135 -15.37 -3.81 -3.51
N PHE A 136 -16.48 -4.52 -3.26
CA PHE A 136 -17.62 -4.54 -4.18
C PHE A 136 -18.48 -3.27 -4.11
N THR A 137 -18.54 -2.59 -2.97
CA THR A 137 -19.30 -1.35 -2.79
C THR A 137 -18.48 -0.09 -3.09
N CYS A 138 -17.22 -0.23 -3.54
CA CYS A 138 -16.29 0.88 -3.77
C CYS A 138 -16.10 1.79 -2.53
N LEU A 139 -16.17 1.23 -1.33
CA LEU A 139 -15.98 1.97 -0.07
C LEU A 139 -14.49 2.11 0.32
N LEU A 140 -13.57 1.53 -0.47
CA LEU A 140 -12.13 1.72 -0.31
C LEU A 140 -11.72 3.13 -0.77
N GLY A 141 -11.50 4.03 0.20
CA GLY A 141 -11.06 5.40 -0.05
C GLY A 141 -9.56 5.53 -0.27
N VAL A 142 -9.16 6.42 -1.18
CA VAL A 142 -7.78 6.93 -1.27
C VAL A 142 -7.59 7.99 -0.20
N PHE A 143 -6.56 7.84 0.63
CA PHE A 143 -6.24 8.85 1.65
C PHE A 143 -5.52 10.05 1.01
N PRO A 144 -5.86 11.29 1.39
CA PRO A 144 -5.12 12.46 0.96
C PRO A 144 -3.70 12.47 1.55
N ASP A 145 -2.81 13.26 0.96
CA ASP A 145 -1.45 13.43 1.46
C ASP A 145 -1.44 13.87 2.92
N ASN A 146 -0.47 13.34 3.68
CA ASN A 146 -0.27 13.60 5.11
C ASN A 146 -1.47 13.25 6.02
N PHE A 147 -2.45 12.48 5.53
CA PHE A 147 -3.62 12.08 6.33
C PHE A 147 -3.22 11.42 7.66
N PHE A 148 -2.31 10.44 7.62
CA PHE A 148 -1.87 9.75 8.84
C PHE A 148 -1.02 10.63 9.76
N ASP A 149 -0.33 11.64 9.24
CA ASP A 149 0.44 12.56 10.07
C ASP A 149 -0.49 13.52 10.81
N LYS A 150 -1.52 14.04 10.13
CA LYS A 150 -2.59 14.81 10.77
C LYS A 150 -3.37 13.99 11.82
N LEU A 151 -3.54 12.69 11.61
CA LEU A 151 -4.09 11.78 12.64
C LEU A 151 -3.15 11.63 13.85
N LYS A 152 -1.82 11.58 13.63
CA LYS A 152 -0.84 11.53 14.73
C LYS A 152 -0.79 12.84 15.52
N GLU A 153 -0.88 13.96 14.83
CA GLU A 153 -0.89 15.32 15.42
C GLU A 153 -2.18 15.62 16.18
N GLY A 154 -3.27 14.90 15.89
CA GLY A 154 -4.60 15.20 16.44
C GLY A 154 -5.37 16.26 15.67
N SER A 155 -4.81 16.75 14.55
CA SER A 155 -5.45 17.70 13.62
C SER A 155 -6.65 17.09 12.87
N ILE A 156 -6.71 15.75 12.77
CA ILE A 156 -7.88 15.00 12.29
C ILE A 156 -8.34 14.06 13.40
N LEU A 157 -9.63 14.12 13.71
CA LEU A 157 -10.29 13.22 14.65
C LEU A 157 -11.22 12.28 13.89
N MET A 158 -11.03 10.97 14.06
CA MET A 158 -11.91 9.96 13.47
C MET A 158 -13.12 9.77 14.37
N LYS A 159 -14.32 10.06 13.85
CA LYS A 159 -15.59 9.79 14.51
C LYS A 159 -16.42 8.84 13.64
N LYS A 160 -16.85 7.71 14.22
CA LYS A 160 -17.86 6.85 13.59
C LYS A 160 -19.22 7.48 13.83
N SER A 161 -20.02 7.62 12.79
CA SER A 161 -21.35 8.24 12.86
C SER A 161 -22.30 7.53 11.90
N GLN A 162 -23.59 7.50 12.25
CA GLN A 162 -24.65 6.95 11.39
C GLN A 162 -25.32 8.04 10.55
N SER A 163 -25.11 9.32 10.90
CA SER A 163 -25.74 10.44 10.21
C SER A 163 -24.91 11.71 10.35
N PHE A 164 -24.78 12.42 9.23
CA PHE A 164 -24.22 13.76 9.22
C PHE A 164 -25.17 14.70 8.47
N SER A 165 -25.10 15.99 8.79
CA SER A 165 -25.78 17.04 8.05
C SER A 165 -24.85 18.22 7.85
N LEU A 166 -25.07 18.99 6.79
CA LEU A 166 -24.31 20.20 6.51
C LEU A 166 -25.07 21.41 7.03
N CYS A 167 -24.36 22.35 7.65
CA CYS A 167 -24.87 23.68 7.97
C CYS A 167 -23.96 24.75 7.36
N ARG A 168 -24.28 26.03 7.57
CA ARG A 168 -23.48 27.13 7.01
C ARG A 168 -22.08 27.19 7.63
N GLU A 169 -21.95 26.77 8.88
CA GLU A 169 -20.72 26.83 9.67
C GLU A 169 -19.85 25.57 9.54
N GLY A 170 -20.39 24.46 9.02
CA GLY A 170 -19.63 23.22 8.88
C GLY A 170 -20.48 21.95 8.75
N VAL A 171 -19.97 20.86 9.36
CA VAL A 171 -20.61 19.54 9.36
C VAL A 171 -21.07 19.20 10.77
N ILE A 172 -22.35 18.88 10.91
CA ILE A 172 -22.98 18.38 12.13
C ILE A 172 -22.92 16.86 12.09
N ILE A 173 -22.41 16.25 13.16
CA ILE A 173 -22.28 14.80 13.27
C ILE A 173 -23.16 14.33 14.42
N ASP A 174 -24.13 13.45 14.13
CA ASP A 174 -25.09 12.91 15.11
C ASP A 174 -25.85 14.00 15.93
N GLY A 175 -26.09 15.17 15.32
CA GLY A 175 -26.82 16.28 15.95
C GLY A 175 -26.00 17.12 16.95
N GLU A 176 -24.71 16.84 17.12
CA GLU A 176 -23.80 17.70 17.89
C GLU A 176 -23.53 19.01 17.14
N SER A 177 -23.59 20.14 17.84
CA SER A 177 -23.35 21.46 17.24
C SER A 177 -21.96 21.56 16.59
N PRO A 178 -21.81 22.27 15.45
CA PRO A 178 -20.53 22.47 14.77
C PRO A 178 -19.46 23.12 15.64
#